data_AF-A0A968A1B0-F1
#
_entry.id   AF-A0A968A1B0-F1
#
_cell.length_a   1.000
_cell.length_b   1.000
_cell.length_c   1.000
_cell.angle_alpha   90.00
_cell.angle_beta   90.00
_cell.angle_gamma   90.00
#
_symmetry.space_group_name_H-M   'P 1'
#
loop_
_entity.id
_entity.type
_entity.pdbx_description
1 polymer ?
#
loop_
_entity_poly.entity_id
_entity_poly.type
_entity_poly.pdbx_seq_one_letter_code
_entity_poly.pdbx_strand_id
1 'polypeptide(L)'
;IDLEQAICIGLLPDIERDKFYYLGNASLMGAQISLIDHKRFWERIVVSKLMTNMELSENPNFMNHYMASLFLPHTDMSLFPTVKKKLPEIVSK
;
A
#
# COMPACT_ATOMS: atom_id res chain seq x y z
N ILE A 1 -11.69 -4.09 0.16
CA ILE A 1 -11.28 -2.67 0.06
C ILE A 1 -11.72 -2.20 -1.31
N ASP A 2 -12.39 -1.05 -1.38
CA ASP A 2 -12.69 -0.39 -2.65
C ASP A 2 -11.43 0.37 -3.11
N LEU A 3 -10.88 -0.04 -4.25
CA LEU A 3 -9.63 0.50 -4.79
C LEU A 3 -9.75 1.97 -5.19
N GLU A 4 -10.87 2.36 -5.79
CA GLU A 4 -11.07 3.74 -6.25
C GLU A 4 -11.22 4.69 -5.06
N GLN A 5 -11.97 4.28 -4.04
CA GLN A 5 -12.10 5.08 -2.82
C GLN A 5 -10.77 5.19 -2.06
N ALA A 6 -10.00 4.09 -1.97
CA ALA A 6 -8.69 4.10 -1.32
C ALA A 6 -7.70 5.06 -2.00
N ILE A 7 -7.66 5.07 -3.34
CA ILE A 7 -6.84 6.04 -4.10
C ILE A 7 -7.36 7.46 -3.90
N CYS A 8 -8.69 7.66 -3.91
CA CYS A 8 -9.32 8.97 -3.74
C CYS A 8 -8.98 9.64 -2.40
N ILE A 9 -8.84 8.86 -1.33
CA ILE A 9 -8.44 9.37 0.00
C ILE A 9 -6.92 9.38 0.22
N GLY A 10 -6.11 9.03 -0.78
CA GLY A 10 -4.65 9.03 -0.63
C GLY A 10 -4.05 7.81 0.07
N LEU A 11 -4.84 6.76 0.34
CA LEU A 11 -4.35 5.55 1.02
C LEU A 11 -3.46 4.69 0.10
N LEU A 12 -3.80 4.62 -1.18
CA LEU A 12 -3.07 3.84 -2.19
C LEU A 12 -2.57 4.76 -3.31
N PRO A 13 -1.43 4.42 -3.96
CA PRO A 13 -0.89 5.22 -5.03
C PRO A 13 -1.79 5.19 -6.27
N ASP A 14 -1.85 6.31 -6.99
CA ASP A 14 -2.64 6.42 -8.22
C ASP A 14 -1.88 5.85 -9.43
N ILE A 15 -1.86 4.52 -9.53
CA ILE A 15 -1.27 3.75 -10.63
C ILE A 15 -2.32 2.87 -11.33
N GLU A 16 -1.93 2.11 -12.35
CA GLU A 16 -2.81 1.19 -13.07
C GLU A 16 -3.45 0.14 -12.13
N ARG A 17 -4.75 -0.10 -12.31
CA ARG A 17 -5.59 -0.86 -11.35
C ARG A 17 -5.30 -2.37 -11.36
N ASP A 18 -4.82 -2.88 -12.48
CA ASP A 18 -4.41 -4.27 -12.71
C ASP A 18 -3.13 -4.67 -11.95
N LYS A 19 -2.39 -3.69 -11.41
CA LYS A 19 -1.22 -3.93 -10.54
C LYS A 19 -1.60 -4.23 -9.10
N PHE A 20 -2.87 -4.07 -8.73
CA PHE A 20 -3.37 -4.33 -7.38
C PHE A 20 -4.00 -5.72 -7.27
N TYR A 21 -3.55 -6.48 -6.27
CA TYR A 21 -4.07 -7.81 -5.97
C TYR A 21 -4.51 -7.87 -4.51
N TYR A 22 -5.77 -8.25 -4.29
CA TYR A 22 -6.29 -8.42 -2.94
C TYR A 22 -6.04 -9.85 -2.45
N LEU A 23 -5.18 -9.99 -1.43
CA LEU A 23 -4.82 -11.28 -0.83
C LEU A 23 -5.65 -11.65 0.42
N GLY A 24 -6.41 -10.72 0.99
CA GLY A 24 -7.08 -10.93 2.27
C GLY A 24 -6.08 -11.10 3.43
N ASN A 25 -6.33 -12.04 4.35
CA ASN A 25 -5.43 -12.32 5.47
C ASN A 25 -4.27 -13.25 5.05
N ALA A 26 -3.26 -12.66 4.41
CA ALA A 26 -2.08 -13.39 3.96
C ALA A 26 -1.28 -14.04 5.11
N SER A 27 -1.34 -13.50 6.33
CA SER A 27 -0.66 -14.08 7.50
C SER A 27 -1.23 -15.45 7.87
N LEU A 28 -2.57 -15.55 7.98
CA LEU A 28 -3.25 -16.81 8.26
C LEU A 28 -3.07 -17.81 7.11
N MET A 29 -3.22 -17.36 5.87
CA MET A 29 -3.02 -18.20 4.69
C MET A 29 -1.58 -18.74 4.63
N GLY A 30 -0.58 -17.90 4.91
CA GLY A 30 0.82 -18.30 4.98
C GLY A 30 1.09 -19.30 6.11
N ALA A 31 0.43 -19.14 7.26
CA ALA A 31 0.51 -20.10 8.36
C ALA A 31 -0.08 -21.46 7.97
N GLN A 32 -1.25 -21.49 7.34
CA GLN A 32 -1.87 -22.73 6.83
C GLN A 32 -0.98 -23.43 5.80
N ILE A 33 -0.44 -22.69 4.83
CA ILE A 33 0.51 -23.22 3.83
C ILE A 33 1.73 -23.84 4.52
N SER A 34 2.27 -23.14 5.53
CA SER A 34 3.44 -23.59 6.28
C SER A 34 3.18 -24.83 7.14
N LEU A 35 1.94 -25.09 7.54
CA LEU A 35 1.55 -26.29 8.29
C LEU A 35 1.44 -27.53 7.39
N ILE A 36 1.01 -27.35 6.15
CA ILE A 36 0.73 -28.46 5.22
C ILE A 36 1.96 -28.80 4.37
N ASP A 37 2.84 -27.83 4.11
CA ASP A 37 3.97 -27.97 3.19
C ASP A 37 5.31 -27.65 3.87
N HIS A 38 6.08 -28.70 4.13
CA HIS A 38 7.41 -28.61 4.74
C HIS A 38 8.41 -27.81 3.89
N LYS A 39 8.34 -27.90 2.56
CA LYS A 39 9.26 -27.14 1.69
C LYS A 39 9.00 -25.65 1.84
N ARG A 40 7.73 -25.25 1.76
CA ARG A 40 7.31 -23.84 1.89
C ARG A 40 7.60 -23.28 3.28
N PHE A 41 7.49 -24.12 4.33
CA PHE A 41 7.91 -23.76 5.68
C PHE A 41 9.39 -23.31 5.72
N TRP A 42 10.28 -24.08 5.11
CA TRP A 42 11.71 -23.75 5.05
C TRP A 42 12.02 -22.55 4.15
N GLU A 43 11.35 -22.43 3.00
CA GLU A 43 11.51 -21.29 2.10
C GLU A 43 11.21 -19.96 2.79
N ARG A 44 10.16 -19.91 3.64
CA ARG A 44 9.84 -18.71 4.43
C ARG A 44 11.00 -18.26 5.33
N ILE A 45 11.74 -19.20 5.93
CA ILE A 45 12.90 -18.90 6.79
C ILE A 45 14.04 -18.29 5.96
N VAL A 46 14.24 -18.75 4.73
CA VAL A 46 15.22 -18.16 3.81
C VAL A 46 14.80 -16.74 3.44
N VAL A 47 13.54 -16.55 3.03
CA VAL A 47 12.99 -15.23 2.67
C VAL A 47 13.11 -14.25 3.83
N SER A 48 12.82 -14.65 5.07
CA SER A 48 12.93 -13.74 6.22
C SER A 48 14.36 -13.24 6.45
N LYS A 49 15.39 -14.00 6.05
CA LYS A 49 16.79 -13.57 6.13
C LYS A 49 17.21 -12.63 5.02
N LEU A 50 16.44 -12.55 3.93
CA LEU A 50 16.68 -11.64 2.80
C LEU A 50 16.00 -10.28 3.02
N MET A 51 15.14 -10.15 4.01
CA MET A 51 14.44 -8.90 4.33
C MET A 51 15.36 -7.94 5.10
N THR A 52 15.58 -6.75 4.54
CA THR A 52 16.24 -5.65 5.24
C THR A 52 15.18 -4.78 5.92
N ASN A 53 15.25 -4.66 7.24
CA ASN A 53 14.39 -3.74 7.99
C ASN A 53 14.94 -2.31 7.84
N MET A 54 14.06 -1.34 7.56
CA MET A 54 14.40 0.08 7.52
C MET A 54 13.69 0.79 8.65
N GLU A 55 14.46 1.49 9.50
CA GLU A 55 13.91 2.29 10.58
C GLU A 55 13.37 3.62 10.03
N LEU A 56 12.05 3.82 10.14
CA LEU A 56 11.38 5.00 9.57
C LEU A 56 11.37 6.18 10.53
N SER A 57 11.44 5.93 11.84
CA SER A 57 11.38 6.99 12.86
C SER A 57 12.57 7.93 12.83
N GLU A 58 13.73 7.44 12.40
CA GLU A 58 14.97 8.20 12.30
C GLU A 58 15.17 8.86 10.93
N ASN A 59 14.26 8.66 9.98
CA ASN A 59 14.40 9.18 8.62
C ASN A 59 13.62 10.50 8.45
N PRO A 60 14.29 11.67 8.33
CA PRO A 60 13.61 12.96 8.18
C PRO A 60 12.72 13.04 6.93
N ASN A 61 13.07 12.30 5.86
CA ASN A 61 12.28 12.29 4.64
C ASN A 61 10.94 11.58 4.86
N PHE A 62 10.90 10.54 5.70
CA PHE A 62 9.64 9.86 6.03
C PHE A 62 8.66 10.82 6.71
N MET A 63 9.14 11.63 7.67
CA MET A 63 8.30 12.62 8.35
C MET A 63 7.76 13.68 7.38
N ASN A 64 8.57 14.12 6.42
CA ASN A 64 8.12 15.04 5.36
C ASN A 64 7.01 14.41 4.50
N HIS A 65 7.18 13.16 4.08
CA HIS A 65 6.16 12.43 3.30
C HIS A 65 4.88 12.17 4.12
N TYR A 66 5.02 11.82 5.40
CA TYR A 66 3.90 11.63 6.31
C TYR A 66 3.07 12.90 6.44
N MET A 67 3.70 14.05 6.72
CA MET A 67 3.00 15.33 6.83
C MET A 67 2.31 15.73 5.52
N ALA A 68 2.95 15.46 4.37
CA ALA A 68 2.34 15.70 3.07
C ALA A 68 1.11 14.80 2.79
N SER A 69 1.06 13.63 3.42
CA SER A 69 -0.04 12.66 3.30
C SER A 69 -1.22 12.93 4.24
N LEU A 70 -1.14 13.95 5.10
CA LEU A 70 -2.25 14.32 6.01
C LEU A 70 -3.37 15.11 5.32
N PHE A 71 -3.17 15.53 4.07
CA PHE A 71 -4.19 16.15 3.23
C PHE A 71 -4.76 15.12 2.26
N LEU A 72 -6.03 15.26 1.88
CA LEU A 72 -6.68 14.32 0.95
C LEU A 72 -6.66 14.86 -0.49
N PRO A 73 -6.22 14.06 -1.49
CA PRO A 73 -5.53 12.77 -1.34
C PRO A 73 -4.07 12.91 -0.87
N HIS A 74 -3.43 14.06 -1.11
CA HIS A 74 -2.07 14.39 -0.70
C HIS A 74 -1.83 15.89 -0.92
N THR A 75 -0.83 16.50 -0.27
CA THR A 75 -0.45 17.91 -0.53
C THR A 75 -0.04 18.14 -1.99
N ASP A 76 0.66 17.17 -2.58
CA ASP A 76 1.05 17.20 -3.99
C ASP A 76 0.05 16.42 -4.87
N MET A 77 -0.82 17.16 -5.56
CA MET A 77 -1.83 16.61 -6.47
C MET A 77 -1.24 16.01 -7.76
N SER A 78 0.03 16.26 -8.08
CA SER A 78 0.66 15.66 -9.27
C SER A 78 0.81 14.13 -9.15
N LEU A 79 0.85 13.63 -7.91
CA LEU A 79 0.91 12.19 -7.59
C LEU A 79 -0.42 11.46 -7.78
N PHE A 80 -1.53 12.19 -7.92
CA PHE A 80 -2.90 11.65 -8.04
C PHE A 80 -3.61 12.18 -9.31
N PRO A 81 -3.08 11.90 -10.51
CA PRO A 81 -3.60 12.45 -11.76
C PRO A 81 -5.04 12.03 -12.06
N THR A 82 -5.45 10.83 -11.68
CA THR A 82 -6.80 10.30 -11.91
C THR A 82 -7.81 10.96 -10.96
N VAL A 83 -7.43 11.18 -9.70
CA VAL A 83 -8.26 11.91 -8.72
C VAL A 83 -8.43 13.36 -9.14
N LYS A 84 -7.34 14.02 -9.58
CA LYS A 84 -7.37 15.40 -10.08
C LYS A 84 -8.36 15.59 -11.23
N LYS A 85 -8.48 14.60 -12.13
CA LYS A 85 -9.46 14.64 -13.24
C LYS A 85 -10.91 14.49 -12.76
N LYS A 86 -11.15 13.71 -11.70
CA LYS A 86 -12.49 13.43 -11.15
C LYS A 86 -13.00 14.51 -10.17
N LEU A 87 -12.12 15.32 -9.60
CA LEU A 87 -12.44 16.36 -8.62
C LEU A 87 -13.64 17.27 -9.01
N PRO A 88 -13.74 17.82 -10.24
CA PRO A 88 -14.87 18.68 -10.61
C PRO A 88 -16.23 17.97 -10.59
N GLU A 89 -16.26 16.65 -10.79
CA GLU A 89 -17.49 15.85 -10.73
C GLU A 89 -17.90 15.54 -9.28
N ILE A 90 -16.95 15.47 -8.36
CA ILE A 90 -17.18 15.17 -6.94
C ILE A 90 -17.69 16.40 -6.19
N VAL A 91 -17.12 17.59 -6.47
CA VAL A 91 -17.53 18.84 -5.79
C VAL A 91 -18.89 19.36 -6.28
N SER A 92 -19.34 18.91 -7.46
CA SER A 92 -20.64 19.29 -8.04
C SER A 92 -21.80 18.38 -7.58
N LYS A 93 -21.52 17.35 -6.77
CA LYS A 93 -22.52 16.48 -6.12
C LYS A 93 -22.66 16.85 -4.65
#